data_AF-A0A527ZHC3-F1
#
_entry.id   AF-A0A527ZHC3-F1
#
_cell.length_a   1.000
_cell.length_b   1.000
_cell.length_c   1.000
_cell.angle_alpha   90.00
_cell.angle_beta   90.00
_cell.angle_gamma   90.00
#
_symmetry.space_group_name_H-M   'P 1'
#
loop_
_entity.id
_entity.type
_entity.pdbx_description
1 polymer ?
#
loop_
_entity_poly.entity_id
_entity_poly.type
_entity_poly.pdbx_seq_one_letter_code
_entity_poly.pdbx_strand_id
1 'polypeptide(L)'
;METVRNLTPAPPTSAIVASSVYTAGRRVADIPIEEAGEWAKKPGHVVWIGLLEPDRNLLLRVQAQFHLHDLAIEDAEHPHQRPKIEQYGDALFIVARTAQLIDRRVTFGETHLFVGAGYIVSVRHGPSTSYAVVRQHWESCPHSLAKGEDFVLYAILDFIVDNYMPVLEQIEDEVEAIEDRVLLKPMTGSDIERLYMLRRD
;
A
#
# COMPACT_ATOMS: atom_id res chain seq x y z
N MET A 1 20.63 -33.54 27.07
CA MET A 1 20.89 -32.76 25.84
C MET A 1 19.54 -32.61 25.15
N GLU A 2 18.82 -31.57 25.54
CA GLU A 2 17.49 -31.25 25.01
C GLU A 2 17.63 -30.68 23.61
N THR A 3 16.92 -31.26 22.66
CA THR A 3 16.82 -30.76 21.30
C THR A 3 15.94 -29.51 21.33
N VAL A 4 16.58 -28.34 21.21
CA VAL A 4 15.91 -27.05 21.05
C VAL A 4 15.07 -27.13 19.78
N ARG A 5 13.74 -27.25 19.95
CA ARG A 5 12.78 -27.03 18.88
C ARG A 5 12.89 -25.57 18.49
N ASN A 6 13.48 -25.30 17.33
CA ASN A 6 13.33 -24.01 16.66
C ASN A 6 11.84 -23.79 16.40
N LEU A 7 11.25 -22.91 17.21
CA LEU A 7 9.92 -22.37 16.95
C LEU A 7 10.07 -21.40 15.78
N THR A 8 9.79 -21.88 14.57
CA THR A 8 9.46 -21.01 13.45
C THR A 8 8.29 -20.13 13.88
N PRO A 9 8.34 -18.79 13.74
CA PRO A 9 7.16 -17.98 14.00
C PRO A 9 6.05 -18.41 13.03
N ALA A 10 4.91 -18.85 13.58
CA ALA A 10 3.67 -19.04 12.85
C ALA A 10 3.21 -17.68 12.25
N PRO A 11 2.52 -17.65 11.10
CA PRO A 11 2.25 -16.40 10.38
C PRO A 11 1.27 -15.52 11.15
N PRO A 12 1.36 -14.18 11.10
CA PRO A 12 0.23 -13.34 11.51
C PRO A 12 -0.82 -13.36 10.38
N THR A 13 -2.00 -13.97 10.58
CA THR A 13 -3.24 -13.38 11.14
C THR A 13 -3.98 -12.45 10.16
N SER A 14 -5.08 -12.94 9.57
CA SER A 14 -6.07 -12.26 8.71
C SER A 14 -5.53 -11.27 7.67
N ALA A 15 -5.61 -11.63 6.38
CA ALA A 15 -5.32 -10.72 5.26
C ALA A 15 -6.16 -9.42 5.26
N ILE A 16 -7.24 -9.36 6.06
CA ILE A 16 -7.99 -8.13 6.34
C ILE A 16 -7.31 -7.38 7.48
N VAL A 17 -6.66 -6.25 7.15
CA VAL A 17 -5.98 -5.38 8.11
C VAL A 17 -6.98 -4.42 8.78
N ALA A 18 -7.92 -3.88 8.00
CA ALA A 18 -8.98 -3.01 8.49
C ALA A 18 -10.18 -3.06 7.54
N SER A 19 -11.39 -2.96 8.10
CA SER A 19 -12.64 -2.88 7.35
C SER A 19 -13.62 -2.06 8.18
N SER A 20 -13.78 -0.79 7.83
CA SER A 20 -14.52 0.17 8.65
C SER A 20 -15.40 1.08 7.79
N VAL A 21 -16.52 1.50 8.38
CA VAL A 21 -17.47 2.44 7.77
C VAL A 21 -17.32 3.81 8.41
N TYR A 22 -17.38 4.84 7.58
CA TYR A 22 -17.31 6.23 7.98
C TYR A 22 -18.55 6.98 7.51
N THR A 23 -18.99 7.96 8.30
CA THR A 23 -19.98 8.96 7.88
C THR A 23 -19.60 10.32 8.42
N ALA A 24 -19.72 11.37 7.59
CA ALA A 24 -19.28 12.73 7.93
C ALA A 24 -17.86 12.77 8.57
N GLY A 25 -16.96 11.92 8.07
CA GLY A 25 -15.57 11.83 8.53
C GLY A 25 -15.36 11.17 9.90
N ARG A 26 -16.36 10.49 10.45
CA ARG A 26 -16.23 9.73 11.71
C ARG A 26 -16.44 8.24 11.46
N ARG A 27 -15.61 7.40 12.08
CA ARG A 27 -15.81 5.95 12.07
C ARG A 27 -17.10 5.60 12.81
N VAL A 28 -17.94 4.79 12.18
CA VAL A 28 -19.23 4.34 12.72
C VAL A 28 -19.11 2.92 13.28
N ALA A 29 -18.49 2.02 12.52
CA ALA A 29 -18.34 0.62 12.87
C ALA A 29 -17.18 -0.02 12.11
N ASP A 30 -16.62 -1.08 12.68
CA ASP A 30 -15.84 -2.06 11.93
C ASP A 30 -16.80 -3.16 11.46
N ILE A 31 -16.67 -3.58 10.20
CA ILE A 31 -17.66 -4.46 9.53
C ILE A 31 -16.99 -5.66 8.86
N PRO A 32 -17.68 -6.82 8.78
CA PRO A 32 -17.25 -7.91 7.91
C PRO A 32 -17.34 -7.48 6.43
N ILE A 33 -16.56 -8.13 5.56
CA ILE A 33 -16.55 -7.83 4.12
C ILE A 33 -17.94 -8.01 3.52
N GLU A 34 -18.68 -9.02 4.00
CA GLU A 34 -20.02 -9.39 3.53
C GLU A 34 -21.07 -8.27 3.63
N GLU A 35 -20.83 -7.28 4.50
CA GLU A 35 -21.74 -6.15 4.70
C GLU A 35 -21.30 -4.89 3.93
N ALA A 36 -20.10 -4.91 3.34
CA ALA A 36 -19.46 -3.73 2.78
C ALA A 36 -20.27 -3.09 1.65
N GLY A 37 -20.85 -3.89 0.74
CA GLY A 37 -21.65 -3.38 -0.36
C GLY A 37 -22.93 -2.68 0.11
N GLU A 38 -23.60 -3.21 1.13
CA GLU A 38 -24.81 -2.61 1.68
C GLU A 38 -24.54 -1.31 2.44
N TRP A 39 -23.36 -1.19 3.09
CA TRP A 39 -22.93 0.06 3.69
C TRP A 39 -22.56 1.12 2.66
N ALA A 40 -21.84 0.76 1.59
CA ALA A 40 -21.44 1.68 0.52
C ALA A 40 -22.64 2.28 -0.22
N LYS A 41 -23.75 1.56 -0.33
CA LYS A 41 -25.01 2.06 -0.94
C LYS A 41 -25.72 3.13 -0.10
N LYS A 42 -25.40 3.26 1.19
CA LYS A 42 -26.06 4.24 2.07
C LYS A 42 -25.52 5.65 1.78
N PRO A 43 -26.38 6.65 1.54
CA PRO A 43 -25.93 8.01 1.29
C PRO A 43 -25.02 8.55 2.40
N GLY A 44 -23.92 9.19 2.02
CA GLY A 44 -22.97 9.81 2.96
C GLY A 44 -22.14 8.82 3.78
N HIS A 45 -22.12 7.54 3.41
CA HIS A 45 -21.25 6.53 4.01
C HIS A 45 -20.09 6.20 3.08
N VAL A 46 -18.93 5.94 3.67
CA VAL A 46 -17.74 5.47 2.96
C VAL A 46 -17.20 4.24 3.66
N VAL A 47 -17.01 3.17 2.89
CA VAL A 47 -16.40 1.93 3.36
C VAL A 47 -14.92 1.97 3.00
N TRP A 48 -14.03 1.89 3.98
CA TRP A 48 -12.59 1.87 3.74
C TRP A 48 -11.98 0.56 4.25
N ILE A 49 -11.53 -0.26 3.30
CA ILE A 49 -10.96 -1.58 3.53
C ILE A 49 -9.45 -1.56 3.21
N GLY A 50 -8.66 -2.17 4.08
CA GLY A 50 -7.24 -2.43 3.89
C GLY A 50 -6.95 -3.92 3.95
N LEU A 51 -6.35 -4.45 2.89
CA LEU A 51 -5.93 -5.82 2.74
C LEU A 51 -4.40 -5.90 2.60
N LEU A 52 -3.82 -6.97 3.14
CA LEU A 52 -2.41 -7.30 2.99
C LEU A 52 -2.30 -8.71 2.42
N GLU A 53 -1.70 -8.82 1.24
CA GLU A 53 -1.46 -10.07 0.51
C GLU A 53 -2.66 -11.03 0.57
N PRO A 54 -3.88 -10.58 0.17
CA PRO A 54 -5.07 -11.41 0.24
C PRO A 54 -5.00 -12.57 -0.73
N ASP A 55 -5.63 -13.68 -0.35
CA ASP A 55 -5.87 -14.77 -1.29
C ASP A 55 -6.99 -14.44 -2.27
N ARG A 56 -7.09 -15.25 -3.32
CA ARG A 56 -8.13 -15.12 -4.34
C ARG A 56 -9.54 -15.18 -3.76
N ASN A 57 -9.78 -16.00 -2.73
CA ASN A 57 -11.11 -16.14 -2.15
C ASN A 57 -11.58 -14.83 -1.50
N LEU A 58 -10.68 -14.15 -0.78
CA LEU A 58 -10.94 -12.85 -0.19
C LEU A 58 -11.16 -11.77 -1.26
N LEU A 59 -10.36 -11.76 -2.33
CA LEU A 59 -10.58 -10.85 -3.45
C LEU A 59 -11.95 -11.05 -4.11
N LEU A 60 -12.39 -12.30 -4.32
CA LEU A 60 -13.72 -12.60 -4.85
C LEU A 60 -14.86 -12.16 -3.90
N ARG A 61 -14.64 -12.22 -2.58
CA ARG A 61 -15.61 -11.68 -1.61
C ARG A 61 -15.74 -10.17 -1.75
N VAL A 62 -14.64 -9.45 -1.91
CA VAL A 62 -14.65 -8.00 -2.18
C VAL A 62 -15.32 -7.70 -3.53
N GLN A 63 -15.00 -8.48 -4.55
CA GLN A 63 -15.61 -8.36 -5.88
C GLN A 63 -17.13 -8.43 -5.82
N ALA A 64 -17.68 -9.41 -5.08
CA ALA A 64 -19.11 -9.60 -4.94
C ALA A 64 -19.82 -8.41 -4.28
N GLN A 65 -19.13 -7.65 -3.43
CA GLN A 65 -19.70 -6.54 -2.67
C GLN A 65 -19.77 -5.25 -3.47
N PHE A 66 -18.78 -5.02 -4.33
CA PHE A 66 -18.64 -3.77 -5.08
C PHE A 66 -18.83 -3.94 -6.59
N HIS A 67 -19.15 -5.17 -7.05
CA HIS A 67 -19.29 -5.53 -8.46
C HIS A 67 -18.03 -5.18 -9.28
N LEU A 68 -16.85 -5.46 -8.71
CA LEU A 68 -15.57 -5.19 -9.38
C LEU A 68 -15.43 -6.06 -10.64
N HIS A 69 -14.84 -5.49 -11.69
CA HIS A 69 -14.64 -6.19 -12.95
C HIS A 69 -13.63 -7.33 -12.81
N ASP A 70 -13.86 -8.46 -13.49
CA ASP A 70 -13.02 -9.67 -13.39
C ASP A 70 -11.54 -9.38 -13.66
N LEU A 71 -11.25 -8.60 -14.71
CA LEU A 71 -9.88 -8.18 -15.05
C LEU A 71 -9.18 -7.42 -13.91
N ALA A 72 -9.91 -6.61 -13.15
CA ALA A 72 -9.33 -5.85 -12.05
C ALA A 72 -9.00 -6.76 -10.85
N ILE A 73 -9.75 -7.85 -10.67
CA ILE A 73 -9.46 -8.88 -9.67
C ILE A 73 -8.27 -9.74 -10.09
N GLU A 74 -8.20 -10.12 -11.37
CA GLU A 74 -7.03 -10.83 -11.94
C GLU A 74 -5.75 -10.01 -11.77
N ASP A 75 -5.80 -8.71 -12.07
CA ASP A 75 -4.67 -7.82 -11.85
C ASP A 75 -4.31 -7.65 -10.37
N ALA A 76 -5.30 -7.67 -9.47
CA ALA A 76 -5.04 -7.61 -8.03
C ALA A 76 -4.53 -8.92 -7.43
N GLU A 77 -4.79 -10.06 -8.09
CA GLU A 77 -4.25 -11.37 -7.71
C GLU A 77 -2.77 -11.50 -8.11
N HIS A 78 -2.36 -10.84 -9.20
CA HIS A 78 -1.02 -10.95 -9.76
C HIS A 78 -0.16 -9.72 -9.46
N PRO A 79 0.77 -9.80 -8.49
CA PRO A 79 1.64 -8.68 -8.21
C PRO A 79 2.68 -8.46 -9.32
N HIS A 80 3.39 -7.34 -9.25
CA HIS A 80 4.39 -6.82 -10.19
C HIS A 80 3.82 -6.06 -11.40
N GLN A 81 2.64 -5.48 -11.26
CA GLN A 81 2.05 -4.62 -12.28
C GLN A 81 2.82 -3.30 -12.42
N ARG A 82 2.79 -2.72 -13.62
CA ARG A 82 3.29 -1.35 -13.81
C ARG A 82 2.30 -0.37 -13.18
N PRO A 83 2.76 0.77 -12.61
CA PRO A 83 1.84 1.82 -12.18
C PRO A 83 0.88 2.20 -13.30
N LYS A 84 -0.43 2.18 -13.00
CA LYS A 84 -1.48 2.46 -13.97
C LYS A 84 -2.75 2.93 -13.29
N ILE A 85 -3.62 3.56 -14.07
CA ILE A 85 -5.00 3.86 -13.72
C ILE A 85 -5.90 3.34 -14.84
N GLU A 86 -6.90 2.56 -14.47
CA GLU A 86 -7.88 1.98 -15.38
C GLU A 86 -9.27 2.22 -14.81
N GLN A 87 -10.22 2.48 -15.70
CA GLN A 87 -11.62 2.65 -15.34
C GLN A 87 -12.42 1.44 -15.80
N TYR A 88 -13.13 0.82 -14.86
CA TYR A 88 -14.02 -0.31 -15.10
C TYR A 88 -15.43 0.06 -14.68
N GLY A 89 -16.24 0.49 -15.65
CA GLY A 89 -17.55 1.06 -15.36
C GLY A 89 -17.41 2.33 -14.51
N ASP A 90 -18.05 2.32 -13.33
CA ASP A 90 -18.02 3.43 -12.38
C ASP A 90 -16.92 3.30 -11.30
N ALA A 91 -16.08 2.26 -11.39
CA ALA A 91 -14.97 2.04 -10.47
C ALA A 91 -13.62 2.33 -11.14
N LEU A 92 -12.68 2.85 -10.35
CA LEU A 92 -11.28 3.01 -10.71
C LEU A 92 -10.44 1.89 -10.10
N PHE A 93 -9.55 1.34 -10.91
CA PHE A 93 -8.46 0.49 -10.47
C PHE A 93 -7.14 1.23 -10.65
N ILE A 94 -6.37 1.37 -9.58
CA ILE A 94 -5.09 2.09 -9.58
C ILE A 94 -4.02 1.16 -9.02
N VAL A 95 -2.88 1.11 -9.71
CA VAL A 95 -1.68 0.46 -9.22
C VAL A 95 -0.65 1.52 -8.89
N ALA A 96 -0.24 1.59 -7.63
CA ALA A 96 0.82 2.47 -7.16
C ALA A 96 2.01 1.62 -6.69
N ARG A 97 3.23 1.99 -7.09
CA ARG A 97 4.44 1.38 -6.54
C ARG A 97 4.75 1.97 -5.18
N THR A 98 5.27 1.15 -4.28
CA THR A 98 5.78 1.59 -2.98
C THR A 98 7.26 1.25 -2.90
N ALA A 99 8.02 2.08 -2.20
CA ALA A 99 9.42 1.82 -1.89
C ALA A 99 9.62 1.93 -0.39
N GLN A 100 10.50 1.09 0.13
CA GLN A 100 10.92 1.13 1.51
C GLN A 100 12.41 0.88 1.61
N LEU A 101 13.00 1.44 2.65
CA LEU A 101 14.35 1.11 3.04
C LEU A 101 14.36 -0.02 4.07
N ILE A 102 14.92 -1.17 3.68
CA ILE A 102 15.07 -2.35 4.55
C ILE A 102 16.54 -2.74 4.53
N ASP A 103 17.19 -2.79 5.70
CA ASP A 103 18.62 -3.10 5.83
C ASP A 103 19.52 -2.26 4.91
N ARG A 104 19.21 -0.95 4.79
CA ARG A 104 19.87 0.02 3.90
C ARG A 104 19.77 -0.35 2.41
N ARG A 105 18.80 -1.17 2.01
CA ARG A 105 18.50 -1.48 0.61
C ARG A 105 17.09 -1.03 0.27
N VAL A 106 16.95 -0.51 -0.94
CA VAL A 106 15.64 -0.16 -1.49
C VAL A 106 14.91 -1.45 -1.82
N THR A 107 13.72 -1.62 -1.25
CA THR A 107 12.84 -2.73 -1.57
C THR A 107 11.51 -2.19 -2.04
N PHE A 108 11.05 -2.70 -3.17
CA PHE A 108 9.82 -2.26 -3.80
C PHE A 108 8.67 -3.21 -3.46
N GLY A 109 7.51 -2.62 -3.21
CA GLY A 109 6.23 -3.29 -3.19
C GLY A 109 5.24 -2.55 -4.08
N GLU A 110 3.96 -2.83 -3.91
CA GLU A 110 2.89 -2.15 -4.62
C GLU A 110 1.59 -2.16 -3.83
N THR A 111 0.73 -1.22 -4.19
CA THR A 111 -0.61 -1.08 -3.65
C THR A 111 -1.59 -0.97 -4.79
N HIS A 112 -2.54 -1.88 -4.82
CA HIS A 112 -3.68 -1.84 -5.70
C HIS A 112 -4.85 -1.17 -4.98
N LEU A 113 -5.52 -0.24 -5.65
CA LEU A 113 -6.62 0.53 -5.09
C LEU A 113 -7.84 0.33 -5.98
N PHE A 114 -8.93 -0.11 -5.36
CA PHE A 114 -10.27 -0.06 -5.95
C PHE A 114 -11.01 1.11 -5.33
N VAL A 115 -11.52 2.01 -6.17
CA VAL A 115 -12.25 3.20 -5.72
C VAL A 115 -13.55 3.29 -6.51
N GLY A 116 -14.65 3.50 -5.81
CA GLY A 116 -15.94 3.76 -6.42
C GLY A 116 -16.86 4.47 -5.44
N ALA A 117 -18.09 4.76 -5.86
CA ALA A 117 -19.04 5.51 -5.04
C ALA A 117 -19.25 4.82 -3.67
N GLY A 118 -18.88 5.52 -2.60
CA GLY A 118 -19.04 5.06 -1.22
C GLY A 118 -18.03 4.00 -0.76
N TYR A 119 -16.96 3.72 -1.50
CA TYR A 119 -15.93 2.77 -1.04
C TYR A 119 -14.52 3.01 -1.56
N ILE A 120 -13.56 2.54 -0.78
CA ILE A 120 -12.16 2.39 -1.19
C ILE A 120 -11.56 1.12 -0.57
N VAL A 121 -10.93 0.30 -1.40
CA VAL A 121 -10.21 -0.91 -0.99
C VAL A 121 -8.75 -0.75 -1.39
N SER A 122 -7.87 -0.90 -0.41
CA SER A 122 -6.41 -0.95 -0.64
C SER A 122 -5.92 -2.38 -0.45
N VAL A 123 -5.17 -2.88 -1.43
CA VAL A 123 -4.54 -4.20 -1.41
C VAL A 123 -3.05 -4.01 -1.52
N ARG A 124 -2.32 -4.42 -0.48
CA ARG A 124 -0.87 -4.26 -0.41
C ARG A 124 -0.18 -5.58 -0.73
N HIS A 125 0.80 -5.53 -1.62
CA HIS A 125 1.67 -6.65 -1.96
C HIS A 125 3.13 -6.28 -1.68
N GLY A 126 3.84 -7.15 -0.96
CA GLY A 126 5.23 -6.92 -0.60
C GLY A 126 5.46 -5.72 0.32
N PRO A 127 6.70 -5.24 0.40
CA PRO A 127 7.14 -4.22 1.36
C PRO A 127 6.42 -2.89 1.18
N SER A 128 5.86 -2.38 2.26
CA SER A 128 5.18 -1.09 2.32
C SER A 128 4.98 -0.65 3.77
N THR A 129 4.92 0.66 4.01
CA THR A 129 4.69 1.18 5.36
C THR A 129 3.23 0.92 5.73
N SER A 130 2.94 0.63 6.99
CA SER A 130 1.56 0.37 7.42
C SER A 130 0.67 1.60 7.19
N TYR A 131 -0.45 1.40 6.48
CA TYR A 131 -1.45 2.46 6.26
C TYR A 131 -2.30 2.75 7.50
N ALA A 132 -2.08 2.03 8.61
CA ALA A 132 -2.69 2.34 9.89
C ALA A 132 -2.37 3.78 10.34
N VAL A 133 -1.17 4.29 10.04
CA VAL A 133 -0.78 5.67 10.37
C VAL A 133 -1.62 6.69 9.60
N VAL A 134 -1.83 6.45 8.30
CA VAL A 134 -2.69 7.30 7.44
C VAL A 134 -4.12 7.31 7.99
N ARG A 135 -4.65 6.13 8.31
CA ARG A 135 -6.01 6.01 8.87
C ARG A 135 -6.13 6.73 10.21
N GLN A 136 -5.23 6.48 11.14
CA GLN A 136 -5.24 7.12 12.46
C GLN A 136 -5.11 8.64 12.36
N HIS A 137 -4.24 9.13 11.48
CA HIS A 137 -4.06 10.56 11.24
C HIS A 137 -5.37 11.19 10.76
N TRP A 138 -5.98 10.65 9.71
CA TRP A 138 -7.18 11.26 9.13
C TRP A 138 -8.45 11.05 9.96
N GLU A 139 -8.49 10.03 10.81
CA GLU A 139 -9.53 9.89 11.84
C GLU A 139 -9.50 10.99 12.90
N SER A 140 -8.31 11.57 13.15
CA SER A 140 -8.18 12.74 14.02
C SER A 140 -8.61 14.05 13.34
N CYS A 141 -8.84 14.03 12.02
CA CYS A 141 -9.24 15.17 11.20
C CYS A 141 -10.59 14.95 10.48
N PRO A 142 -11.73 14.85 11.19
CA PRO A 142 -13.02 14.48 10.59
C PRO A 142 -13.48 15.39 9.45
N HIS A 143 -13.15 16.68 9.49
CA HIS A 143 -13.54 17.61 8.41
C HIS A 143 -12.92 17.24 7.07
N SER A 144 -11.67 16.76 7.07
CA SER A 144 -11.01 16.29 5.85
C SER A 144 -11.56 14.93 5.43
N LEU A 145 -11.72 14.00 6.36
CA LEU A 145 -12.24 12.66 6.07
C LEU A 145 -13.71 12.68 5.59
N ALA A 146 -14.46 13.73 5.94
CA ALA A 146 -15.83 13.95 5.46
C ALA A 146 -15.93 14.25 3.96
N LYS A 147 -14.80 14.54 3.29
CA LYS A 147 -14.73 14.69 1.83
C LYS A 147 -14.88 13.36 1.07
N GLY A 148 -14.87 12.24 1.78
CA GLY A 148 -15.23 10.93 1.24
C GLY A 148 -14.07 10.14 0.62
N GLU A 149 -14.43 9.18 -0.22
CA GLU A 149 -13.54 8.21 -0.87
C GLU A 149 -12.40 8.86 -1.66
N ASP A 150 -12.68 9.96 -2.38
CA ASP A 150 -11.67 10.69 -3.17
C ASP A 150 -10.57 11.26 -2.29
N PHE A 151 -10.93 11.73 -1.10
CA PHE A 151 -9.96 12.24 -0.14
C PHE A 151 -9.14 11.10 0.47
N VAL A 152 -9.75 9.94 0.74
CA VAL A 152 -9.02 8.77 1.23
C VAL A 152 -8.05 8.27 0.17
N LEU A 153 -8.45 8.27 -1.11
CA LEU A 153 -7.56 7.96 -2.23
C LEU A 153 -6.36 8.92 -2.24
N TYR A 154 -6.61 10.23 -2.21
CA TYR A 154 -5.57 11.24 -2.12
C TYR A 154 -4.63 10.97 -0.95
N ALA A 155 -5.16 10.77 0.25
CA ALA A 155 -4.38 10.54 1.47
C ALA A 155 -3.48 9.30 1.38
N ILE A 156 -3.94 8.23 0.74
CA ILE A 156 -3.12 7.03 0.52
C ILE A 156 -2.01 7.31 -0.49
N LEU A 157 -2.32 7.96 -1.62
CA LEU A 157 -1.32 8.27 -2.64
C LEU A 157 -0.26 9.26 -2.14
N ASP A 158 -0.68 10.29 -1.41
CA ASP A 158 0.18 11.28 -0.75
C ASP A 158 1.14 10.57 0.22
N PHE A 159 0.62 9.67 1.05
CA PHE A 159 1.46 8.85 1.94
C PHE A 159 2.43 7.96 1.17
N ILE A 160 2.02 7.34 0.06
CA ILE A 160 2.93 6.54 -0.77
C ILE A 160 4.07 7.41 -1.30
N VAL A 161 3.76 8.60 -1.80
CA VAL A 161 4.75 9.57 -2.31
C VAL A 161 5.71 10.00 -1.20
N ASP A 162 5.20 10.34 -0.02
CA ASP A 162 6.02 10.74 1.13
C ASP A 162 7.03 9.64 1.53
N ASN A 163 6.64 8.37 1.44
CA ASN A 163 7.53 7.25 1.76
C ASN A 163 8.68 7.07 0.74
N TYR A 164 8.67 7.74 -0.42
CA TYR A 164 9.83 7.78 -1.30
C TYR A 164 10.92 8.74 -0.81
N MET A 165 10.58 9.77 -0.02
CA MET A 165 11.55 10.78 0.40
C MET A 165 12.75 10.18 1.16
N PRO A 166 12.57 9.32 2.20
CA PRO A 166 13.71 8.72 2.89
C PRO A 166 14.56 7.80 2.00
N VAL A 167 13.96 7.24 0.95
CA VAL A 167 14.67 6.40 -0.03
C VAL A 167 15.55 7.27 -0.92
N LEU A 168 15.02 8.39 -1.42
CA LEU A 168 15.77 9.35 -2.22
C LEU A 168 16.92 9.97 -1.43
N GLU A 169 16.67 10.39 -0.18
CA GLU A 169 17.68 10.92 0.73
C GLU A 169 18.85 9.94 0.93
N GLN A 170 18.56 8.64 1.14
CA GLN A 170 19.65 7.67 1.26
C GLN A 170 20.43 7.51 -0.06
N ILE A 171 19.76 7.48 -1.20
CA ILE A 171 20.46 7.36 -2.49
C ILE A 171 21.37 8.56 -2.70
N GLU A 172 20.91 9.77 -2.38
CA GLU A 172 21.69 11.00 -2.42
C GLU A 172 22.91 10.92 -1.49
N ASP A 173 22.72 10.54 -0.23
CA ASP A 173 23.81 10.37 0.75
C ASP A 173 24.85 9.33 0.26
N GLU A 174 24.42 8.24 -0.37
CA GLU A 174 25.33 7.22 -0.90
C GLU A 174 26.12 7.72 -2.12
N VAL A 175 25.49 8.52 -2.98
CA VAL A 175 26.16 9.15 -4.13
C VAL A 175 27.19 10.16 -3.65
N GLU A 176 26.84 11.07 -2.74
CA GLU A 176 27.77 12.07 -2.18
C GLU A 176 28.98 11.38 -1.52
N ALA A 177 28.74 10.32 -0.75
CA ALA A 177 29.82 9.56 -0.13
C ALA A 177 30.74 8.87 -1.15
N ILE A 178 30.24 8.46 -2.33
CA ILE A 178 31.08 7.95 -3.42
C ILE A 178 31.89 9.10 -4.03
N GLU A 179 31.25 10.22 -4.35
CA GLU A 179 31.90 11.39 -4.95
C GLU A 179 33.08 11.89 -4.11
N ASP A 180 32.89 12.04 -2.80
CA ASP A 180 33.95 12.43 -1.87
C ASP A 180 35.14 11.47 -1.88
N ARG A 181 34.89 10.16 -1.97
CA ARG A 181 35.96 9.15 -2.03
C ARG A 181 36.75 9.26 -3.33
N VAL A 182 36.09 9.53 -4.46
CA VAL A 182 36.74 9.66 -5.77
C VAL A 182 37.63 10.91 -5.84
N LEU A 183 37.20 12.01 -5.19
CA LEU A 183 38.01 13.22 -5.11
C LEU A 183 39.29 13.02 -4.29
N LEU A 184 39.27 12.12 -3.30
CA LEU A 184 40.40 11.84 -2.42
C LEU A 184 41.34 10.73 -2.95
N LYS A 185 40.82 9.72 -3.66
CA LYS A 185 41.58 8.58 -4.19
C LYS A 185 40.96 8.05 -5.48
N PRO A 186 41.75 7.43 -6.38
CA PRO A 186 41.20 6.74 -7.55
C PRO A 186 40.14 5.69 -7.16
N MET A 187 39.06 5.59 -7.95
CA MET A 187 37.95 4.66 -7.70
C MET A 187 38.44 3.22 -7.52
N THR A 188 37.90 2.54 -6.50
CA THR A 188 38.11 1.11 -6.32
C THR A 188 37.07 0.30 -7.09
N GLY A 189 37.34 -0.99 -7.34
CA GLY A 189 36.37 -1.89 -7.98
C GLY A 189 35.04 -1.98 -7.23
N SER A 190 35.09 -1.90 -5.89
CA SER A 190 33.88 -1.86 -5.05
C SER A 190 33.07 -0.57 -5.19
N ASP A 191 33.71 0.58 -5.46
CA ASP A 191 32.98 1.84 -5.72
C ASP A 191 32.22 1.76 -7.06
N ILE A 192 32.83 1.11 -8.06
CA ILE A 192 32.20 0.88 -9.37
C ILE A 192 30.99 -0.04 -9.21
N GLU A 193 31.13 -1.19 -8.54
CA GLU A 193 30.02 -2.11 -8.28
C GLU A 193 28.87 -1.43 -7.53
N ARG A 194 29.18 -0.63 -6.50
CA ARG A 194 28.17 0.11 -5.73
C ARG A 194 27.42 1.12 -6.61
N LEU A 195 28.14 1.90 -7.43
CA LEU A 195 27.53 2.87 -8.35
C LEU A 195 26.62 2.18 -9.39
N TYR A 196 27.03 1.02 -9.90
CA TYR A 196 26.20 0.22 -10.81
C TYR A 196 24.91 -0.29 -10.15
N MET A 197 24.97 -0.68 -8.87
CA MET A 197 23.79 -1.09 -8.11
C MET A 197 22.84 0.10 -7.88
N LEU A 198 23.36 1.26 -7.46
CA LEU A 198 22.56 2.47 -7.28
C LEU A 198 21.86 2.93 -8.56
N ARG A 199 22.52 2.80 -9.73
CA ARG A 199 21.89 3.14 -11.01
C ARG A 199 20.79 2.16 -11.43
N ARG A 200 20.86 0.92 -10.95
CA ARG A 200 19.92 -0.14 -11.31
C ARG A 200 18.63 -0.07 -10.48
N ASP A 201 18.76 0.35 -9.23
CA ASP A 201 17.65 0.54 -8.29
C ASP A 201 16.87 1.84 -8.60
#